data_AF-A0A4Q3J7F8-F1
#
_entry.id   AF-A0A4Q3J7F8-F1
#
_cell.length_a   1.000
_cell.length_b   1.000
_cell.length_c   1.000
_cell.angle_alpha   90.00
_cell.angle_beta   90.00
_cell.angle_gamma   90.00
#
_symmetry.space_group_name_H-M   'P 1'
#
loop_
_entity.id
_entity.type
_entity.pdbx_description
1 polymer ?
#
loop_
_entity_poly.entity_id
_entity_poly.type
_entity_poly.pdbx_seq_one_letter_code
_entity_poly.pdbx_strand_id
1 'polypeptide(L)'
;AADLAARGLLPRHDRAEIDDAIAGRYAGYELRLSEIELERKSGKNNSTVFTGLLLVLAVDTPFLGTTMVLDQSRPAPPGLMPVRLEDPRFASIYDVYGNDQVEARAVLTPAVMERLLSMADGGDFFPPSCLVERDSITFAVAQTGTRLLFEPPSLQAHDAATQLQYLEGELALVFRLVDAMIAMHVAVKPGGTMPPGTSFSERPAAPPSDASH
;
A
#
# COMPACT_ATOMS: atom_id res chain seq x y z
N ALA A 1 5.40 2.37 13.75
CA ALA A 1 5.68 0.92 13.66
C ALA A 1 5.04 0.12 14.80
N ALA A 2 5.36 0.38 16.08
CA ALA A 2 4.85 -0.42 17.21
C ALA A 2 3.30 -0.45 17.31
N ASP A 3 2.63 0.70 17.13
CA ASP A 3 1.17 0.76 17.11
C ASP A 3 0.56 -0.07 15.98
N LEU A 4 1.06 0.08 14.74
CA LEU A 4 0.65 -0.72 13.59
C LEU A 4 0.85 -2.23 13.81
N ALA A 5 1.88 -2.64 14.57
CA ALA A 5 2.08 -4.03 14.95
C ALA A 5 1.07 -4.49 16.02
N ALA A 6 0.72 -3.63 16.98
CA ALA A 6 -0.33 -3.91 17.96
C ALA A 6 -1.72 -4.06 17.31
N ARG A 7 -1.97 -3.28 16.24
CA ARG A 7 -3.18 -3.39 15.41
C ARG A 7 -3.17 -4.60 14.47
N GLY A 8 -2.03 -5.23 14.26
CA GLY A 8 -1.88 -6.39 13.41
C GLY A 8 -1.66 -6.07 11.93
N LEU A 9 -1.40 -4.80 11.55
CA LEU A 9 -0.99 -4.44 10.18
C LEU A 9 0.47 -4.84 9.91
N LEU A 10 1.38 -4.57 10.86
CA LEU A 10 2.78 -4.97 10.76
C LEU A 10 3.04 -6.23 11.62
N PRO A 11 4.06 -7.04 11.31
CA PRO A 11 4.46 -8.12 12.19
C PRO A 11 5.06 -7.57 13.50
N ARG A 12 5.05 -8.40 14.55
CA ARG A 12 5.73 -8.08 15.81
C ARG A 12 7.23 -8.01 15.58
N HIS A 13 7.84 -6.94 16.07
CA HIS A 13 9.25 -6.61 15.90
C HIS A 13 9.80 -5.98 17.19
N ASP A 14 11.12 -6.01 17.33
CA ASP A 14 11.85 -5.38 18.43
C ASP A 14 12.58 -4.11 17.98
N ARG A 15 12.90 -4.01 16.69
CA ARG A 15 13.52 -2.85 16.05
C ARG A 15 12.76 -2.52 14.76
N ALA A 16 12.63 -1.23 14.48
CA ALA A 16 12.09 -0.70 13.25
C ALA A 16 13.04 0.38 12.74
N GLU A 17 13.42 0.28 11.47
CA GLU A 17 14.24 1.26 10.78
C GLU A 17 13.42 1.81 9.61
N ILE A 18 13.44 3.13 9.46
CA ILE A 18 12.85 3.83 8.33
C ILE A 18 13.98 4.67 7.75
N ASP A 19 14.33 4.42 6.49
CA ASP A 19 15.44 5.08 5.83
C ASP A 19 14.92 6.15 4.88
N ASP A 20 14.60 5.76 3.64
CA ASP A 20 14.10 6.66 2.63
C ASP A 20 12.61 6.99 2.79
N ALA A 21 12.28 8.25 2.55
CA ALA A 21 10.91 8.72 2.61
C ALA A 21 10.61 9.81 1.55
N ILE A 22 9.52 9.60 0.82
CA ILE A 22 8.88 10.61 -0.02
C ILE A 22 7.65 11.11 0.74
N ALA A 23 7.60 12.40 1.03
CA ALA A 23 6.49 13.02 1.74
C ALA A 23 6.05 14.32 1.07
N GLY A 24 4.75 14.58 1.06
CA GLY A 24 4.19 15.83 0.55
C GLY A 24 2.70 15.72 0.30
N ARG A 25 2.16 16.71 -0.41
CA ARG A 25 0.75 16.74 -0.79
C ARG A 25 0.55 16.16 -2.19
N TYR A 26 -0.32 15.17 -2.29
CA TYR A 26 -0.75 14.59 -3.56
C TYR A 26 -2.27 14.69 -3.66
N ALA A 27 -2.76 15.32 -4.74
CA ALA A 27 -4.19 15.55 -4.95
C ALA A 27 -4.88 16.17 -3.70
N GLY A 28 -4.22 17.13 -3.04
CA GLY A 28 -4.76 17.81 -1.86
C GLY A 28 -4.61 17.07 -0.53
N TYR A 29 -4.25 15.78 -0.53
CA TYR A 29 -4.09 14.95 0.66
C TYR A 29 -2.61 14.82 1.06
N GLU A 30 -2.33 14.71 2.36
CA GLU A 30 -0.98 14.43 2.85
C GLU A 30 -0.64 12.96 2.58
N LEU A 31 0.46 12.73 1.90
CA LEU A 31 0.96 11.42 1.50
C LEU A 31 2.38 11.25 2.02
N ARG A 32 2.65 10.10 2.64
CA ARG A 32 3.98 9.67 3.00
C ARG A 32 4.20 8.24 2.53
N LEU A 33 5.23 8.04 1.73
CA LEU A 33 5.77 6.74 1.37
C LEU A 33 7.14 6.61 2.02
N SER A 34 7.40 5.51 2.71
CA SER A 34 8.70 5.28 3.33
C SER A 34 9.11 3.81 3.23
N GLU A 35 10.40 3.58 3.01
CA GLU A 35 10.97 2.24 3.17
C GLU A 35 11.07 1.92 4.67
N ILE A 36 10.69 0.70 5.04
CA ILE A 36 10.73 0.24 6.42
C ILE A 36 11.28 -1.18 6.50
N GLU A 37 12.25 -1.36 7.40
CA GLU A 37 12.76 -2.65 7.80
C GLU A 37 12.40 -2.92 9.27
N LEU A 38 11.85 -4.10 9.54
CA LEU A 38 11.49 -4.55 10.88
C LEU A 38 12.28 -5.80 11.23
N GLU A 39 12.98 -5.76 12.37
CA GLU A 39 13.75 -6.89 12.87
C GLU A 39 13.15 -7.46 14.16
N ARG A 40 13.31 -8.78 14.32
CA ARG A 40 13.02 -9.49 15.56
C ARG A 40 14.27 -10.12 16.13
N LYS A 41 14.43 -10.00 17.44
CA LYS A 41 15.51 -10.64 18.19
C LYS A 41 15.09 -12.03 18.64
N SER A 42 15.94 -13.00 18.36
CA SER A 42 15.83 -14.36 18.88
C SER A 42 17.15 -14.74 19.55
N GLY A 43 17.21 -14.57 20.87
CA GLY A 43 18.43 -14.74 21.65
C GLY A 43 19.51 -13.71 21.26
N LYS A 44 20.59 -14.17 20.63
CA LYS A 44 21.69 -13.33 20.13
C LYS A 44 21.57 -12.97 18.64
N ASN A 45 20.59 -13.54 17.93
CA ASN A 45 20.43 -13.35 16.50
C ASN A 45 19.32 -12.33 16.23
N ASN A 46 19.48 -11.54 15.17
CA ASN A 46 18.43 -10.72 14.59
C ASN A 46 17.95 -11.38 13.29
N SER A 47 16.66 -11.33 13.03
CA SER A 47 16.06 -11.74 11.76
C SER A 47 15.10 -10.67 11.28
N THR A 48 15.23 -10.26 10.04
CA THR A 48 14.28 -9.38 9.36
C THR A 48 12.94 -10.10 9.20
N VAL A 49 11.88 -9.49 9.73
CA VAL A 49 10.51 -10.03 9.69
C VAL A 49 9.62 -9.27 8.71
N PHE A 50 10.06 -8.10 8.25
CA PHE A 50 9.41 -7.31 7.21
C PHE A 50 10.44 -6.36 6.60
N THR A 51 10.47 -6.30 5.28
CA THR A 51 11.13 -5.23 4.52
C THR A 51 10.21 -4.85 3.38
N GLY A 52 10.06 -3.56 3.14
CA GLY A 52 9.26 -3.03 2.06
C GLY A 52 8.74 -1.65 2.40
N LEU A 53 7.52 -1.34 1.97
CA LEU A 53 6.99 0.02 1.99
C LEU A 53 5.90 0.20 3.04
N LEU A 54 5.96 1.36 3.69
CA LEU A 54 4.88 1.91 4.46
C LEU A 54 4.33 3.15 3.76
N LEU A 55 3.09 3.05 3.29
CA LEU A 55 2.35 4.16 2.69
C LEU A 55 1.32 4.66 3.70
N VAL A 56 1.30 5.96 3.96
CA VAL A 56 0.32 6.63 4.83
C VAL A 56 -0.31 7.77 4.04
N LEU A 57 -1.61 7.68 3.82
CA LEU A 57 -2.44 8.71 3.22
C LEU A 57 -3.38 9.27 4.29
N ALA A 58 -3.25 10.55 4.61
CA ALA A 58 -4.14 11.23 5.55
C ALA A 58 -5.34 11.82 4.80
N VAL A 59 -6.55 11.53 5.27
CA VAL A 59 -7.81 12.00 4.71
C VAL A 59 -8.44 13.09 5.57
N ASP A 60 -9.23 13.95 4.94
CA ASP A 60 -9.84 15.13 5.56
C ASP A 60 -11.13 14.84 6.35
N THR A 61 -11.81 13.74 6.03
CA THR A 61 -13.03 13.29 6.70
C THR A 61 -12.78 11.91 7.32
N PRO A 62 -13.00 11.72 8.62
CA PRO A 62 -12.66 10.45 9.24
C PRO A 62 -13.64 9.32 8.88
N PHE A 63 -13.10 8.11 8.72
CA PHE A 63 -13.83 6.84 8.76
C PHE A 63 -14.39 6.62 10.18
N LEU A 64 -15.60 6.08 10.26
CA LEU A 64 -16.27 5.84 11.55
C LEU A 64 -15.87 4.48 12.13
N GLY A 65 -15.70 3.50 11.26
CA GLY A 65 -15.22 2.17 11.53
C GLY A 65 -13.73 2.00 11.24
N THR A 66 -13.28 0.79 11.50
CA THR A 66 -11.94 0.30 11.18
C THR A 66 -12.10 -0.84 10.21
N THR A 67 -11.36 -0.79 9.11
CA THR A 67 -11.28 -1.88 8.13
C THR A 67 -9.81 -2.29 7.98
N MET A 68 -9.54 -3.58 8.03
CA MET A 68 -8.23 -4.17 7.81
C MET A 68 -8.33 -5.19 6.68
N VAL A 69 -7.41 -5.11 5.72
CA VAL A 69 -7.19 -6.11 4.68
C VAL A 69 -5.82 -6.74 4.93
N LEU A 70 -5.78 -8.06 5.06
CA LEU A 70 -4.56 -8.84 5.26
C LEU A 70 -4.50 -9.96 4.25
N ASP A 71 -3.29 -10.46 3.95
CA ASP A 71 -3.16 -11.73 3.27
C ASP A 71 -3.69 -12.89 4.14
N GLN A 72 -4.15 -13.98 3.52
CA GLN A 72 -4.77 -15.12 4.21
C GLN A 72 -3.86 -15.85 5.21
N SER A 73 -2.54 -15.63 5.17
CA SER A 73 -1.64 -16.28 6.14
C SER A 73 -1.72 -15.65 7.53
N ARG A 74 -2.36 -14.47 7.65
CA ARG A 74 -2.37 -13.68 8.87
C ARG A 74 -3.63 -13.91 9.71
N PRO A 75 -3.48 -13.98 11.05
CA PRO A 75 -4.61 -14.15 11.94
C PRO A 75 -5.49 -12.89 11.97
N ALA A 76 -6.74 -13.09 12.36
CA ALA A 76 -7.69 -11.99 12.60
C ALA A 76 -7.12 -10.95 13.58
N PRO A 77 -7.18 -9.65 13.24
CA PRO A 77 -6.79 -8.58 14.14
C PRO A 77 -7.67 -8.53 15.41
N PRO A 78 -7.11 -8.13 16.56
CA PRO A 78 -7.88 -7.97 17.79
C PRO A 78 -9.05 -6.98 17.60
N GLY A 79 -10.25 -7.38 18.01
CA GLY A 79 -11.42 -6.49 18.04
C GLY A 79 -12.10 -6.26 16.68
N LEU A 80 -11.64 -6.89 15.60
CA LEU A 80 -12.29 -6.85 14.30
C LEU A 80 -12.94 -8.20 13.97
N MET A 81 -14.04 -8.15 13.20
CA MET A 81 -14.77 -9.33 12.76
C MET A 81 -14.59 -9.55 11.25
N PRO A 82 -14.60 -10.79 10.75
CA PRO A 82 -14.52 -11.06 9.32
C PRO A 82 -15.65 -10.38 8.53
N VAL A 83 -15.29 -9.74 7.42
CA VAL A 83 -16.21 -9.12 6.46
C VAL A 83 -16.13 -9.92 5.15
N ARG A 84 -17.21 -10.59 4.79
CA ARG A 84 -17.26 -11.35 3.53
C ARG A 84 -17.54 -10.42 2.35
N LEU A 85 -16.65 -10.44 1.37
CA LEU A 85 -16.84 -9.82 0.06
C LEU A 85 -17.34 -10.85 -0.95
N GLU A 86 -18.03 -10.38 -1.99
CA GLU A 86 -18.62 -11.24 -3.03
C GLU A 86 -17.63 -11.59 -4.16
N ASP A 87 -16.47 -10.91 -4.23
CA ASP A 87 -15.46 -11.17 -5.26
C ASP A 87 -14.61 -12.40 -4.88
N PRO A 88 -14.72 -13.53 -5.62
CA PRO A 88 -14.01 -14.76 -5.30
C PRO A 88 -12.51 -14.68 -5.59
N ARG A 89 -12.07 -13.83 -6.54
CA ARG A 89 -10.64 -13.65 -6.81
C ARG A 89 -9.99 -12.90 -5.66
N PHE A 90 -10.62 -11.82 -5.21
CA PHE A 90 -10.14 -11.06 -4.05
C PHE A 90 -10.10 -11.93 -2.78
N ALA A 91 -11.20 -12.64 -2.50
CA ALA A 91 -11.31 -13.51 -1.35
C ALA A 91 -10.36 -14.73 -1.39
N SER A 92 -9.72 -15.03 -2.53
CA SER A 92 -8.70 -16.08 -2.63
C SER A 92 -7.30 -15.64 -2.18
N ILE A 93 -7.05 -14.33 -2.09
CA ILE A 93 -5.75 -13.74 -1.74
C ILE A 93 -5.83 -13.03 -0.39
N TYR A 94 -6.96 -12.40 -0.10
CA TYR A 94 -7.14 -11.52 1.05
C TYR A 94 -8.25 -11.98 1.99
N ASP A 95 -7.99 -11.76 3.28
CA ASP A 95 -9.00 -11.72 4.32
C ASP A 95 -9.29 -10.28 4.73
N VAL A 96 -10.58 -9.97 4.89
CA VAL A 96 -11.05 -8.65 5.30
C VAL A 96 -11.66 -8.72 6.69
N TYR A 97 -11.28 -7.78 7.54
CA TYR A 97 -11.78 -7.63 8.89
C TYR A 97 -12.27 -6.21 9.12
N GLY A 98 -13.34 -6.04 9.89
CA GLY A 98 -13.82 -4.72 10.28
C GLY A 98 -14.74 -4.75 11.48
N ASN A 99 -15.01 -3.58 12.05
CA ASN A 99 -16.02 -3.39 13.10
C ASN A 99 -17.35 -2.82 12.56
N ASP A 100 -17.36 -2.35 11.30
CA ASP A 100 -18.54 -1.92 10.56
C ASP A 100 -18.58 -2.66 9.21
N GLN A 101 -19.53 -3.58 9.07
CA GLN A 101 -19.72 -4.40 7.87
C GLN A 101 -20.09 -3.56 6.64
N VAL A 102 -20.80 -2.44 6.83
CA VAL A 102 -21.28 -1.59 5.73
C VAL A 102 -20.14 -0.68 5.26
N GLU A 103 -19.46 -0.02 6.20
CA GLU A 103 -18.35 0.88 5.85
C GLU A 103 -17.17 0.11 5.24
N ALA A 104 -16.84 -1.09 5.75
CA ALA A 104 -15.78 -1.91 5.17
C ALA A 104 -16.03 -2.27 3.69
N ARG A 105 -17.28 -2.56 3.32
CA ARG A 105 -17.66 -2.82 1.91
C ARG A 105 -17.65 -1.55 1.06
N ALA A 106 -18.02 -0.42 1.64
CA ALA A 106 -17.97 0.86 0.95
C ALA A 106 -16.52 1.28 0.65
N VAL A 107 -15.59 1.01 1.58
CA VAL A 107 -14.15 1.27 1.40
C VAL A 107 -13.53 0.33 0.36
N LEU A 108 -13.94 -0.94 0.31
CA LEU A 108 -13.42 -1.92 -0.63
C LEU A 108 -14.21 -1.91 -1.94
N THR A 109 -14.21 -0.75 -2.60
CA THR A 109 -14.79 -0.60 -3.94
C THR A 109 -14.09 -1.51 -4.95
N PRO A 110 -14.75 -1.87 -6.07
CA PRO A 110 -14.11 -2.64 -7.14
C PRO A 110 -12.78 -2.05 -7.61
N ALA A 111 -12.67 -0.73 -7.71
CA ALA A 111 -11.43 -0.08 -8.11
C ALA A 111 -10.29 -0.31 -7.10
N VAL A 112 -10.57 -0.21 -5.80
CA VAL A 112 -9.56 -0.47 -4.76
C VAL A 112 -9.12 -1.93 -4.76
N MET A 113 -10.07 -2.86 -4.86
CA MET A 113 -9.79 -4.30 -4.92
C MET A 113 -8.92 -4.67 -6.12
N GLU A 114 -9.24 -4.15 -7.31
CA GLU A 114 -8.44 -4.38 -8.52
C GLU A 114 -7.01 -3.85 -8.39
N ARG A 115 -6.80 -2.69 -7.73
CA ARG A 115 -5.45 -2.15 -7.50
C ARG A 115 -4.65 -2.99 -6.51
N LEU A 116 -5.28 -3.49 -5.45
CA LEU A 116 -4.65 -4.44 -4.53
C LEU A 116 -4.25 -5.74 -5.25
N LEU A 117 -5.17 -6.31 -6.04
CA LEU A 117 -4.91 -7.50 -6.85
C LEU A 117 -3.78 -7.29 -7.87
N SER A 118 -3.74 -6.13 -8.52
CA SER A 118 -2.69 -5.79 -9.48
C SER A 118 -1.31 -5.65 -8.82
N MET A 119 -1.24 -5.25 -7.55
CA MET A 119 0.03 -5.23 -6.80
C MET A 119 0.40 -6.62 -6.26
N ALA A 120 -0.57 -7.50 -6.09
CA ALA A 120 -0.40 -8.86 -5.59
C ALA A 120 -0.08 -9.89 -6.68
N ASP A 121 0.02 -9.48 -7.95
CA ASP A 121 0.08 -10.36 -9.13
C ASP A 121 1.42 -11.11 -9.33
N GLY A 122 2.32 -11.05 -8.34
CA GLY A 122 3.57 -11.79 -8.31
C GLY A 122 4.78 -11.04 -8.86
N GLY A 123 4.67 -9.72 -9.04
CA GLY A 123 5.81 -8.84 -9.30
C GLY A 123 6.70 -8.62 -8.07
N ASP A 124 7.14 -7.39 -7.87
CA ASP A 124 8.11 -7.00 -6.82
C ASP A 124 7.55 -7.04 -5.39
N PHE A 125 6.25 -7.30 -5.23
CA PHE A 125 5.53 -7.16 -3.97
C PHE A 125 4.76 -8.42 -3.57
N PHE A 126 4.74 -8.71 -2.28
CA PHE A 126 3.75 -9.59 -1.67
C PHE A 126 2.41 -8.85 -1.63
N PRO A 127 1.28 -9.58 -1.50
CA PRO A 127 -0.04 -8.95 -1.40
C PRO A 127 -0.07 -7.82 -0.36
N PRO A 128 -0.37 -6.57 -0.76
CA PRO A 128 -0.40 -5.44 0.17
C PRO A 128 -1.39 -5.64 1.32
N SER A 129 -0.97 -5.37 2.55
CA SER A 129 -1.87 -5.25 3.70
C SER A 129 -2.32 -3.79 3.86
N CYS A 130 -3.56 -3.57 4.31
CA CYS A 130 -4.15 -2.24 4.43
C CYS A 130 -4.91 -2.07 5.75
N LEU A 131 -4.76 -0.90 6.38
CA LEU A 131 -5.53 -0.44 7.54
C LEU A 131 -6.18 0.90 7.20
N VAL A 132 -7.50 0.93 7.26
CA VAL A 132 -8.32 2.14 7.12
C VAL A 132 -8.97 2.42 8.46
N GLU A 133 -8.66 3.58 9.04
CA GLU A 133 -9.28 4.03 10.28
C GLU A 133 -9.15 5.53 10.49
N ARG A 134 -10.17 6.15 11.10
CA ARG A 134 -10.17 7.58 11.43
C ARG A 134 -9.77 8.40 10.20
N ASP A 135 -8.76 9.23 10.30
CA ASP A 135 -8.23 10.12 9.27
C ASP A 135 -7.06 9.52 8.48
N SER A 136 -6.82 8.20 8.56
CA SER A 136 -5.65 7.57 7.94
C SER A 136 -5.97 6.29 7.17
N ILE A 137 -5.32 6.17 6.01
CA ILE A 137 -5.28 4.98 5.18
C ILE A 137 -3.81 4.55 5.11
N THR A 138 -3.49 3.39 5.68
CA THR A 138 -2.11 2.90 5.81
C THR A 138 -1.95 1.58 5.06
N PHE A 139 -0.96 1.49 4.18
CA PHE A 139 -0.57 0.23 3.54
C PHE A 139 0.80 -0.22 4.00
N ALA A 140 0.94 -1.53 4.21
CA ALA A 140 2.21 -2.21 4.38
C ALA A 140 2.39 -3.15 3.20
N VAL A 141 3.41 -2.88 2.38
CA VAL A 141 3.71 -3.64 1.16
C VAL A 141 5.07 -4.29 1.32
N ALA A 142 5.10 -5.59 1.61
CA ALA A 142 6.36 -6.32 1.73
C ALA A 142 6.94 -6.61 0.34
N GLN A 143 8.26 -6.55 0.20
CA GLN A 143 8.94 -6.86 -1.05
C GLN A 143 9.21 -8.37 -1.18
N THR A 144 9.12 -8.91 -2.40
CA THR A 144 9.38 -10.34 -2.69
C THR A 144 10.83 -10.62 -3.07
N GLY A 145 11.56 -9.60 -3.53
CA GLY A 145 12.92 -9.72 -4.06
C GLY A 145 14.00 -9.04 -3.21
N THR A 146 15.24 -9.13 -3.70
CA THR A 146 16.42 -8.45 -3.14
C THR A 146 16.70 -7.10 -3.81
N ARG A 147 15.82 -6.67 -4.73
CA ARG A 147 15.97 -5.39 -5.42
C ARG A 147 15.65 -4.28 -4.43
N LEU A 148 16.50 -3.27 -4.37
CA LEU A 148 16.22 -2.08 -3.60
C LEU A 148 15.06 -1.35 -4.29
N LEU A 149 13.94 -1.22 -3.57
CA LEU A 149 12.78 -0.52 -4.06
C LEU A 149 12.95 0.96 -3.72
N PHE A 150 12.54 1.87 -4.60
CA PHE A 150 12.60 3.32 -4.33
C PHE A 150 13.99 3.94 -4.19
N GLU A 151 15.05 3.21 -4.51
CA GLU A 151 16.40 3.76 -4.57
C GLU A 151 16.63 4.54 -5.89
N PRO A 152 16.95 5.84 -5.84
CA PRO A 152 17.34 6.56 -7.03
C PRO A 152 18.65 5.97 -7.57
N PRO A 153 18.81 5.91 -8.92
CA PRO A 153 20.08 5.50 -9.49
C PRO A 153 21.21 6.39 -8.97
N SER A 154 22.38 5.79 -8.75
CA SER A 154 23.59 6.59 -8.54
C SER A 154 23.79 7.50 -9.75
N LEU A 155 24.12 8.77 -9.52
CA LEU A 155 24.34 9.77 -10.57
C LEU A 155 25.46 9.39 -11.55
N GLN A 156 26.28 8.39 -11.21
CA GLN A 156 27.40 7.89 -12.02
C GLN A 156 27.13 6.50 -12.63
N ALA A 157 25.93 5.95 -12.42
CA ALA A 157 25.56 4.62 -12.89
C ALA A 157 25.39 4.62 -14.42
N HIS A 158 26.01 3.65 -15.09
CA HIS A 158 25.92 3.52 -16.55
C HIS A 158 24.55 2.97 -17.00
N ASP A 159 23.78 2.41 -16.06
CA ASP A 159 22.43 1.86 -16.20
C ASP A 159 21.36 2.75 -15.54
N ALA A 160 21.69 4.03 -15.27
CA ALA A 160 20.77 4.96 -14.60
C ALA A 160 19.40 5.09 -15.28
N ALA A 161 19.36 5.02 -16.61
CA ALA A 161 18.10 5.08 -17.36
C ALA A 161 17.19 3.89 -17.07
N THR A 162 17.73 2.68 -17.02
CA THR A 162 16.98 1.45 -16.72
C THR A 162 16.51 1.45 -15.26
N GLN A 163 17.37 1.85 -14.33
CA GLN A 163 17.02 1.99 -12.92
C GLN A 163 15.90 3.03 -12.70
N LEU A 164 15.94 4.15 -13.44
CA LEU A 164 14.88 5.16 -13.39
C LEU A 164 13.54 4.63 -13.94
N GLN A 165 13.56 3.78 -14.97
CA GLN A 165 12.35 3.14 -15.49
C GLN A 165 11.72 2.18 -14.47
N TYR A 166 12.54 1.41 -13.74
CA TYR A 166 12.05 0.58 -12.64
C TYR A 166 11.41 1.44 -11.55
N LEU A 167 12.10 2.50 -11.11
CA LEU A 167 11.58 3.44 -10.11
C LEU A 167 10.26 4.10 -10.56
N GLU A 168 10.16 4.51 -11.82
CA GLU A 168 8.92 5.05 -12.38
C GLU A 168 7.79 4.00 -12.35
N GLY A 169 8.09 2.75 -12.70
CA GLY A 169 7.13 1.65 -12.65
C GLY A 169 6.60 1.37 -11.23
N GLU A 170 7.50 1.35 -10.25
CA GLU A 170 7.16 1.20 -8.83
C GLU A 170 6.29 2.33 -8.32
N LEU A 171 6.71 3.58 -8.54
CA LEU A 171 5.93 4.76 -8.19
C LEU A 171 4.57 4.70 -8.87
N ALA A 172 4.50 4.36 -10.16
CA ALA A 172 3.24 4.28 -10.88
C ALA A 172 2.28 3.23 -10.29
N LEU A 173 2.77 2.08 -9.80
CA LEU A 173 1.94 1.09 -9.08
C LEU A 173 1.37 1.67 -7.79
N VAL A 174 2.22 2.29 -6.97
CA VAL A 174 1.82 2.90 -5.69
C VAL A 174 0.83 4.04 -5.89
N PHE A 175 1.12 4.98 -6.81
CA PHE A 175 0.23 6.11 -7.08
C PHE A 175 -1.10 5.67 -7.68
N ARG A 176 -1.12 4.60 -8.49
CA ARG A 176 -2.37 3.99 -8.95
C ARG A 176 -3.24 3.48 -7.79
N LEU A 177 -2.65 2.94 -6.73
CA LEU A 177 -3.40 2.56 -5.52
C LEU A 177 -3.88 3.80 -4.76
N VAL A 178 -3.01 4.80 -4.57
CA VAL A 178 -3.36 6.08 -3.91
C VAL A 178 -4.54 6.76 -4.61
N ASP A 179 -4.53 6.85 -5.94
CA ASP A 179 -5.62 7.44 -6.72
C ASP A 179 -6.96 6.73 -6.45
N ALA A 180 -6.97 5.40 -6.40
CA ALA A 180 -8.17 4.62 -6.12
C ALA A 180 -8.68 4.85 -4.69
N MET A 181 -7.79 5.01 -3.71
CA MET A 181 -8.17 5.32 -2.32
C MET A 181 -8.74 6.73 -2.18
N ILE A 182 -8.16 7.71 -2.87
CA ILE A 182 -8.70 9.08 -2.89
C ILE A 182 -10.09 9.09 -3.54
N ALA A 183 -10.26 8.41 -4.68
CA ALA A 183 -11.56 8.32 -5.35
C ALA A 183 -12.63 7.67 -4.46
N MET A 184 -12.25 6.58 -3.80
CA MET A 184 -13.09 5.89 -2.83
C MET A 184 -13.48 6.80 -1.68
N HIS A 185 -12.50 7.50 -1.09
CA HIS A 185 -12.74 8.36 0.06
C HIS A 185 -13.74 9.49 -0.27
N VAL A 186 -13.56 10.13 -1.42
CA VAL A 186 -14.48 11.17 -1.94
C VAL A 186 -15.89 10.60 -2.16
N ALA A 187 -16.01 9.37 -2.68
CA ALA A 187 -17.30 8.74 -2.95
C ALA A 187 -18.04 8.30 -1.68
N VAL A 188 -17.32 7.80 -0.67
CA VAL A 188 -17.89 7.25 0.58
C VAL A 188 -18.18 8.35 1.60
N LYS A 189 -17.43 9.46 1.59
CA LYS A 189 -17.58 10.58 2.53
C LYS A 189 -17.76 11.89 1.75
N PRO A 190 -18.98 12.21 1.29
CA PRO A 190 -19.25 13.46 0.57
C PRO A 190 -19.04 14.65 1.51
N GLY A 191 -17.87 15.26 1.37
CA GLY A 191 -17.34 16.35 2.20
C GLY A 191 -15.95 16.78 1.73
N GLY A 192 -15.17 15.84 1.16
CA GLY A 192 -13.93 16.13 0.45
C GLY A 192 -14.21 16.72 -0.94
N THR A 193 -13.58 17.85 -1.26
CA THR A 193 -13.68 18.45 -2.60
C THR A 193 -12.73 17.69 -3.51
N MET A 194 -13.21 17.09 -4.60
CA MET A 194 -12.33 16.45 -5.59
C MET A 194 -11.38 17.51 -6.17
N PRO A 195 -10.05 17.33 -6.09
CA PRO A 195 -9.11 18.31 -6.60
C PRO A 195 -9.24 18.45 -8.12
N PRO A 196 -9.22 19.67 -8.67
CA PRO A 196 -9.18 19.84 -10.12
C PRO A 196 -7.91 19.18 -10.69
N GLY A 197 -8.09 18.27 -11.67
CA GLY A 197 -7.00 17.56 -12.34
C GLY A 197 -7.03 16.03 -12.23
N THR A 198 -7.95 15.43 -11.48
CA THR A 198 -8.15 13.97 -11.43
C THR A 198 -8.86 13.46 -12.69
N SER A 199 -8.22 13.58 -13.85
CA SER A 199 -8.65 12.87 -15.06
C SER A 199 -8.23 11.40 -14.93
N PHE A 200 -9.21 10.52 -14.77
CA PHE A 200 -9.03 9.07 -14.66
C PHE A 200 -8.71 8.37 -16.01
N SER A 201 -8.33 9.10 -17.06
CA SER A 201 -8.05 8.51 -18.37
C SER A 201 -6.56 8.24 -18.60
N GLU A 202 -6.23 6.95 -18.64
CA GLU A 202 -5.19 6.34 -19.48
C GLU A 202 -3.87 7.11 -19.63
N ARG A 203 -2.90 6.82 -18.75
CA ARG A 203 -1.54 6.63 -19.28
C ARG A 203 -1.43 5.18 -19.73
N PRO A 204 -1.31 4.88 -21.03
CA PRO A 204 -0.83 3.58 -21.44
C PRO A 204 0.61 3.46 -20.95
N ALA A 205 0.89 2.42 -20.17
CA ALA A 205 2.25 1.93 -20.05
C ALA A 205 2.62 1.32 -21.42
N ALA A 206 3.06 2.16 -22.35
CA ALA A 206 3.78 1.68 -23.51
C ALA A 206 5.20 1.33 -23.02
N PRO A 207 5.62 0.05 -23.08
CA PRO A 207 7.01 -0.29 -22.79
C PRO A 207 7.91 0.39 -23.82
N PRO A 208 9.17 0.75 -23.46
CA PRO A 208 10.11 1.30 -24.43
C PRO A 208 10.28 0.28 -25.56
N SER A 209 10.03 0.74 -26.80
CA SER A 209 10.27 -0.07 -27.99
C SER A 209 11.76 -0.35 -28.08
N ASP A 210 12.10 -1.64 -28.07
CA ASP A 210 13.43 -2.14 -28.30
C ASP A 210 13.88 -1.71 -29.72
N ALA A 211 14.75 -0.69 -29.79
CA ALA A 211 15.39 -0.31 -31.03
C ALA A 211 16.68 -1.14 -31.14
N SER A 212 16.55 -2.31 -31.75
CA SER A 212 17.68 -2.98 -32.38
C SER A 212 18.31 -2.03 -33.40
N HIS A 213 19.56 -1.63 -33.18
CA HIS A 213 20.59 -1.42 -34.20
C HIS A 213 21.97 -1.22 -33.58
#